data_AF-A0A9E6E9B5-F1
#
_entry.id   AF-A0A9E6E9B5-F1
#
_cell.length_a   1.000
_cell.length_b   1.000
_cell.length_c   1.000
_cell.angle_alpha   90.00
_cell.angle_beta   90.00
_cell.angle_gamma   90.00
#
_symmetry.space_group_name_H-M   'P 1'
#
loop_
_entity.id
_entity.type
_entity.pdbx_description
1 polymer ?
#
loop_
_entity_poly.entity_id
_entity_poly.type
_entity_poly.pdbx_seq_one_letter_code
_entity_poly.pdbx_strand_id
1 'polypeptide(L)'
;MCDLVFSMQELLKIVPGIAIFPLSFYLAWKKIGESVSCSVTISTSRISAGRVSAVVVTNHKDKPITIFEIQAVSDNDITFVVEKFDLPLVIKALETVTIDAKPYSALLVDGNKWEPDLIGQQKIDIYLVTPRKTIKCKMLSHPTLDKIPEFEKYRQAIKVNKTYNGIAYNENAKYAITYKDAEGVKTAIVDIFGFINGEWRFRYNMIPAEHMLSVDGVREFLRVSRAAEALQIYGVDQLL
;
A
#
# COMPACT_ATOMS: atom_id res chain seq x y z
N MET A 1 -61.50 -1.15 -31.31
CA MET A 1 -60.95 -0.55 -30.08
C MET A 1 -61.02 -1.51 -28.88
N CYS A 2 -61.97 -2.45 -28.82
CA CYS A 2 -62.06 -3.45 -27.73
C CYS A 2 -60.92 -4.50 -27.71
N ASP A 3 -60.39 -4.93 -28.86
CA ASP A 3 -59.36 -5.98 -28.89
C ASP A 3 -58.01 -5.54 -28.31
N LEU A 4 -57.69 -4.23 -28.40
CA LEU A 4 -56.46 -3.68 -27.84
C LEU A 4 -56.51 -3.62 -26.30
N VAL A 5 -57.70 -3.40 -25.72
CA VAL A 5 -57.91 -3.35 -24.27
C VAL A 5 -57.88 -4.75 -23.67
N PHE A 6 -58.41 -5.75 -24.36
CA PHE A 6 -58.35 -7.15 -23.95
C PHE A 6 -56.91 -7.70 -23.96
N SER A 7 -56.12 -7.31 -24.96
CA SER A 7 -54.70 -7.63 -25.09
C SER A 7 -53.85 -7.04 -23.95
N MET A 8 -54.11 -5.79 -23.56
CA MET A 8 -53.40 -5.14 -22.45
C MET A 8 -53.68 -5.78 -21.08
N GLN A 9 -54.90 -6.26 -20.84
CA GLN A 9 -55.25 -6.94 -19.59
C GLN A 9 -54.56 -8.31 -19.44
N GLU A 10 -54.44 -9.08 -20.52
CA GLU A 10 -53.69 -10.34 -20.50
C GLU A 10 -52.18 -10.11 -20.36
N LEU A 11 -51.66 -9.06 -21.01
CA LEU A 11 -50.26 -8.68 -20.87
C LEU A 11 -49.93 -8.26 -19.43
N LEU A 12 -50.78 -7.47 -18.77
CA LEU A 12 -50.64 -7.07 -17.36
C LEU A 12 -50.70 -8.24 -16.36
N LYS A 13 -51.33 -9.38 -16.71
CA LYS A 13 -51.32 -10.60 -15.88
C LYS A 13 -49.99 -11.35 -15.98
N ILE A 14 -49.33 -11.29 -17.13
CA ILE A 14 -48.08 -12.01 -17.42
C ILE A 14 -46.85 -11.18 -17.05
N VAL A 15 -46.92 -9.85 -17.18
CA VAL A 15 -45.85 -8.88 -16.89
C VAL A 15 -45.24 -9.05 -15.48
N PRO A 16 -46.02 -9.25 -14.40
CA PRO A 16 -45.46 -9.53 -13.08
C PRO A 16 -44.59 -10.80 -13.11
N GLY A 17 -45.04 -11.87 -13.74
CA GLY A 17 -44.26 -13.11 -13.85
C GLY A 17 -42.96 -12.93 -14.65
N ILE A 18 -43.01 -12.22 -15.78
CA ILE A 18 -41.85 -11.94 -16.64
C ILE A 18 -40.82 -11.04 -15.96
N ALA A 19 -41.24 -10.07 -15.13
CA ALA A 19 -40.33 -9.17 -14.43
C ALA A 19 -39.82 -9.76 -13.10
N ILE A 20 -40.70 -10.40 -12.32
CA ILE A 20 -40.38 -10.92 -10.99
C ILE A 20 -39.47 -12.14 -11.10
N PHE A 21 -39.65 -13.01 -12.10
CA PHE A 21 -38.86 -14.23 -12.21
C PHE A 21 -37.35 -13.96 -12.44
N PRO A 22 -36.92 -13.16 -13.43
CA PRO A 22 -35.52 -12.81 -13.61
C PRO A 22 -34.93 -12.07 -12.41
N LEU A 23 -35.70 -11.18 -11.78
CA LEU A 23 -35.28 -10.45 -10.59
C LEU A 23 -35.06 -11.41 -9.40
N SER A 24 -36.00 -12.32 -9.17
CA SER A 24 -35.91 -13.33 -8.10
C SER A 24 -34.74 -14.27 -8.34
N PHE A 25 -34.53 -14.69 -9.59
CA PHE A 25 -33.39 -15.52 -9.98
C PHE A 25 -32.05 -14.79 -9.76
N TYR A 26 -31.96 -13.52 -10.16
CA TYR A 26 -30.77 -12.69 -9.95
C TYR A 26 -30.45 -12.51 -8.46
N LEU A 27 -31.46 -12.22 -7.64
CA LEU A 27 -31.29 -12.08 -6.18
C LEU A 27 -30.90 -13.41 -5.52
N ALA A 28 -31.48 -14.53 -5.96
CA ALA A 28 -31.07 -15.85 -5.49
C ALA A 28 -29.60 -16.14 -5.86
N TRP A 29 -29.19 -15.83 -7.09
CA TRP A 29 -27.80 -16.00 -7.53
C TRP A 29 -26.80 -15.16 -6.73
N LYS A 30 -27.18 -13.94 -6.30
CA LYS A 30 -26.37 -13.09 -5.42
C LYS A 30 -26.18 -13.66 -4.02
N LYS A 31 -27.09 -14.53 -3.55
CA LYS A 31 -27.01 -15.18 -2.22
C LYS A 31 -26.38 -16.57 -2.25
N ILE A 32 -26.47 -17.29 -3.37
CA ILE A 32 -25.96 -18.67 -3.50
C ILE A 32 -24.45 -18.68 -3.77
N GLY A 33 -23.74 -19.61 -3.10
CA GLY A 33 -22.30 -19.81 -3.25
C GLY A 33 -21.45 -18.80 -2.47
N GLU A 34 -20.13 -18.87 -2.66
CA GLU A 34 -19.16 -17.90 -2.14
C GLU A 34 -18.46 -17.22 -3.31
N SER A 35 -18.21 -15.92 -3.22
CA SER A 35 -17.42 -15.21 -4.20
C SER A 35 -16.68 -14.09 -3.50
N VAL A 36 -15.37 -14.28 -3.36
CA VAL A 36 -14.50 -13.34 -2.66
C VAL A 36 -13.30 -13.04 -3.54
N SER A 37 -12.90 -11.78 -3.57
CA SER A 37 -11.68 -11.35 -4.25
C SER A 37 -10.73 -10.70 -3.28
N CYS A 38 -9.42 -10.91 -3.47
CA CYS A 38 -8.40 -10.43 -2.54
C CYS A 38 -7.28 -9.72 -3.29
N SER A 39 -6.78 -8.61 -2.75
CA SER A 39 -5.52 -7.98 -3.17
C SER A 39 -4.56 -7.94 -1.99
N VAL A 40 -3.27 -8.07 -2.25
CA VAL A 40 -2.25 -8.17 -1.21
C VAL A 40 -1.26 -7.02 -1.34
N THR A 41 -0.85 -6.47 -0.20
CA THR A 41 0.30 -5.58 -0.10
C THR A 41 1.46 -6.38 0.48
N ILE A 42 2.62 -6.27 -0.15
CA ILE A 42 3.85 -6.91 0.32
C ILE A 42 4.73 -5.85 0.97
N SER A 43 5.29 -6.17 2.13
CA SER A 43 6.27 -5.34 2.82
C SER A 43 7.56 -6.11 2.99
N THR A 44 8.66 -5.45 2.64
CA THR A 44 10.01 -5.90 2.93
C THR A 44 10.70 -4.88 3.83
N SER A 45 11.59 -5.35 4.69
CA SER A 45 12.33 -4.53 5.64
C SER A 45 13.72 -5.12 5.83
N ARG A 46 14.67 -4.30 6.26
CA ARG A 46 16.03 -4.77 6.60
C ARG A 46 16.07 -5.56 7.92
N ILE A 47 15.02 -5.44 8.74
CA ILE A 47 15.00 -5.98 10.11
C ILE A 47 13.89 -7.01 10.35
N SER A 48 13.05 -7.29 9.36
CA SER A 48 12.00 -8.30 9.44
C SER A 48 11.91 -9.08 8.13
N ALA A 49 11.39 -10.31 8.19
CA ALA A 49 11.14 -11.09 6.99
C ALA A 49 10.18 -10.37 6.03
N GLY A 50 10.37 -10.59 4.72
CA GLY A 50 9.42 -10.16 3.70
C GLY A 50 8.07 -10.83 3.95
N ARG A 51 6.98 -10.07 3.92
CA ARG A 51 5.65 -10.57 4.30
C ARG A 51 4.53 -9.94 3.50
N VAL A 52 3.40 -10.63 3.46
CA VAL A 52 2.12 -9.99 3.15
C VAL A 52 1.77 -9.10 4.33
N SER A 53 1.76 -7.78 4.13
CA SER A 53 1.51 -6.81 5.20
C SER A 53 0.06 -6.43 5.35
N ALA A 54 -0.70 -6.48 4.26
CA ALA A 54 -2.13 -6.25 4.27
C ALA A 54 -2.82 -7.11 3.22
N VAL A 55 -4.05 -7.52 3.52
CA VAL A 55 -4.95 -8.20 2.58
C VAL A 55 -6.24 -7.40 2.52
N VAL A 56 -6.59 -6.92 1.33
CA VAL A 56 -7.91 -6.33 1.07
C VAL A 56 -8.82 -7.44 0.60
N VAL A 57 -9.94 -7.64 1.30
CA VAL A 57 -10.90 -8.70 1.01
C VAL A 57 -12.22 -8.06 0.62
N THR A 58 -12.74 -8.40 -0.57
CA THR A 58 -14.05 -7.95 -1.06
C THR A 58 -15.01 -9.12 -1.18
N ASN A 59 -16.10 -9.06 -0.44
CA ASN A 59 -17.23 -9.99 -0.54
C ASN A 59 -18.16 -9.56 -1.69
N HIS A 60 -18.42 -10.45 -2.66
CA HIS A 60 -19.33 -10.17 -3.77
C HIS A 60 -20.73 -10.76 -3.59
N LYS A 61 -20.99 -11.38 -2.43
CA LYS A 61 -22.25 -12.05 -2.12
C LYS A 61 -23.08 -11.24 -1.15
N ASP A 62 -24.40 -11.38 -1.30
CA ASP A 62 -25.40 -10.76 -0.44
C ASP A 62 -25.65 -11.60 0.83
N LYS A 63 -24.56 -11.94 1.51
CA LYS A 63 -24.54 -12.64 2.80
C LYS A 63 -23.20 -12.38 3.49
N PRO A 64 -23.16 -12.37 4.83
CA PRO A 64 -21.92 -12.19 5.56
C PRO A 64 -21.01 -13.42 5.47
N ILE A 65 -19.71 -13.19 5.62
CA ILE A 65 -18.69 -14.23 5.71
C ILE A 65 -17.93 -14.05 7.02
N THR A 66 -17.77 -15.14 7.77
CA THR A 66 -16.98 -15.16 9.01
C THR A 66 -15.63 -15.83 8.75
N ILE A 67 -14.55 -15.14 9.10
CA ILE A 67 -13.17 -15.53 8.84
C ILE A 67 -12.44 -15.70 10.17
N PHE A 68 -11.77 -16.83 10.35
CA PHE A 68 -10.96 -17.14 11.54
C PHE A 68 -9.48 -16.95 11.28
N GLU A 69 -9.06 -17.15 10.03
CA GLU A 69 -7.66 -17.11 9.63
C GLU A 69 -7.55 -16.85 8.13
N ILE A 70 -6.47 -16.17 7.75
CA ILE A 70 -6.05 -16.00 6.35
C ILE A 70 -4.79 -16.84 6.16
N GLN A 71 -4.85 -17.75 5.20
CA GLN A 71 -3.77 -18.62 4.79
C GLN A 71 -3.28 -18.21 3.41
N ALA A 72 -1.97 -18.22 3.21
CA ALA A 72 -1.36 -18.11 1.90
C ALA A 72 -0.80 -19.47 1.50
N VAL A 73 -0.85 -19.77 0.20
CA VAL A 73 -0.24 -20.95 -0.39
C VAL A 73 0.73 -20.48 -1.46
N SER A 74 2.01 -20.81 -1.29
CA SER A 74 3.08 -20.54 -2.24
C SER A 74 3.26 -21.75 -3.16
N ASP A 75 3.20 -21.51 -4.47
CA ASP A 75 3.39 -22.50 -5.56
C ASP A 75 2.54 -23.78 -5.44
N ASN A 76 1.38 -23.69 -4.77
CA ASN A 76 0.49 -24.81 -4.44
C ASN A 76 1.13 -25.91 -3.56
N ASP A 77 2.20 -25.59 -2.83
CA ASP A 77 2.95 -26.55 -2.02
C ASP A 77 2.96 -26.14 -0.55
N ILE A 78 3.55 -24.99 -0.24
CA ILE A 78 3.78 -24.57 1.15
C ILE A 78 2.69 -23.59 1.59
N THR A 79 2.04 -23.91 2.69
CA THR A 79 1.02 -23.04 3.32
C THR A 79 1.60 -22.28 4.51
N PHE A 80 1.27 -21.00 4.66
CA PHE A 80 1.63 -20.22 5.82
C PHE A 80 0.53 -19.25 6.22
N VAL A 81 0.42 -19.01 7.53
CA VAL A 81 -0.57 -18.09 8.11
C VAL A 81 -0.16 -16.65 7.80
N VAL A 82 -1.05 -15.90 7.17
CA VAL A 82 -0.89 -14.45 6.94
C VAL A 82 -1.39 -13.68 8.16
N GLU A 83 -2.58 -14.00 8.63
CA GLU A 83 -3.14 -13.42 9.85
C GLU A 83 -4.12 -14.40 10.50
N LYS A 84 -4.07 -14.48 11.83
CA LYS A 84 -4.99 -15.28 12.63
C LYS A 84 -5.75 -14.39 13.59
N PHE A 85 -7.07 -14.48 13.58
CA PHE A 85 -7.91 -13.62 14.40
C PHE A 85 -8.26 -14.30 15.72
N ASP A 86 -8.06 -13.57 16.83
CA ASP A 86 -8.47 -14.03 18.16
C ASP A 86 -10.00 -14.11 18.28
N LEU A 87 -10.70 -13.16 17.65
CA LEU A 87 -12.15 -13.15 17.46
C LEU A 87 -12.46 -13.20 15.97
N PRO A 88 -13.42 -14.02 15.52
CA PRO A 88 -13.69 -14.15 14.08
C PRO A 88 -14.09 -12.82 13.45
N LEU A 89 -13.46 -12.49 12.32
CA LEU A 89 -13.79 -11.30 11.55
C LEU A 89 -15.06 -11.57 10.72
N VAL A 90 -16.08 -10.71 10.85
CA VAL A 90 -17.30 -10.80 10.06
C VAL A 90 -17.28 -9.72 8.98
N ILE A 91 -17.19 -10.13 7.72
CA ILE A 91 -17.34 -9.26 6.56
C ILE A 91 -18.81 -9.27 6.15
N LYS A 92 -19.46 -8.11 6.09
CA LYS A 92 -20.87 -7.96 5.71
C LYS A 92 -21.08 -8.26 4.23
N ALA A 93 -22.36 -8.35 3.86
CA ALA A 93 -22.76 -8.45 2.46
C ALA A 93 -22.19 -7.29 1.64
N LEU A 94 -21.56 -7.60 0.50
CA LEU A 94 -21.01 -6.62 -0.45
C LEU A 94 -19.94 -5.68 0.13
N GLU A 95 -19.34 -6.03 1.27
CA GLU A 95 -18.36 -5.20 1.96
C GLU A 95 -16.93 -5.48 1.47
N THR A 96 -16.09 -4.46 1.57
CA THR A 96 -14.63 -4.57 1.42
C THR A 96 -13.96 -4.17 2.73
N VAL A 97 -13.04 -5.01 3.20
CA VAL A 97 -12.29 -4.78 4.45
C VAL A 97 -10.80 -4.91 4.15
N THR A 98 -10.01 -3.98 4.71
CA THR A 98 -8.55 -4.09 4.75
C THR A 98 -8.14 -4.73 6.06
N ILE A 99 -7.31 -5.76 5.97
CA ILE A 99 -6.83 -6.54 7.10
C ILE A 99 -5.32 -6.38 7.15
N ASP A 100 -4.84 -5.73 8.20
CA ASP A 100 -3.41 -5.60 8.46
C ASP A 100 -2.88 -6.88 9.10
N ALA A 101 -1.85 -7.46 8.49
CA ALA A 101 -1.19 -8.66 9.00
C ALA A 101 -0.06 -8.27 9.97
N LYS A 102 0.12 -9.05 11.03
CA LYS A 102 1.21 -8.85 11.99
C LYS A 102 2.58 -9.25 11.40
N PRO A 103 3.68 -8.59 11.80
CA PRO A 103 5.01 -9.00 11.37
C PRO A 103 5.43 -10.32 12.04
N TYR A 104 6.28 -11.07 11.36
CA TYR A 104 6.92 -12.28 11.89
C TYR A 104 8.43 -12.24 11.63
N SER A 105 9.20 -13.03 12.39
CA SER A 105 10.66 -13.06 12.29
C SER A 105 11.18 -14.04 11.24
N ALA A 106 10.59 -15.23 11.16
CA ALA A 106 10.93 -16.26 10.18
C ALA A 106 9.76 -17.24 9.99
N LEU A 107 9.70 -17.88 8.82
CA LEU A 107 8.89 -19.07 8.59
C LEU A 107 9.82 -20.30 8.58
N LEU A 108 9.32 -21.42 9.09
CA LEU A 108 10.07 -22.67 9.15
C LEU A 108 9.28 -23.77 8.44
N VAL A 109 9.97 -24.55 7.62
CA VAL A 109 9.47 -25.80 7.02
C VAL A 109 10.41 -26.91 7.43
N ASP A 110 9.88 -27.94 8.09
CA ASP A 110 10.67 -29.06 8.64
C ASP A 110 11.87 -28.62 9.49
N GLY A 111 11.68 -27.54 10.27
CA GLY A 111 12.71 -26.96 11.15
C GLY A 111 13.73 -26.06 10.44
N ASN A 112 13.71 -25.96 9.12
CA ASN A 112 14.60 -25.11 8.34
C ASN A 112 13.94 -23.77 8.00
N LYS A 113 14.72 -22.69 8.03
CA LYS A 113 14.23 -21.37 7.62
C LYS A 113 13.84 -21.40 6.15
N TRP A 114 12.61 -20.97 5.88
CA TRP A 114 12.04 -20.85 4.56
C TRP A 114 11.53 -19.41 4.35
N GLU A 115 11.68 -18.89 3.14
CA GLU A 115 11.19 -17.57 2.75
C GLU A 115 10.43 -17.69 1.43
N PRO A 116 9.16 -17.25 1.38
CA PRO A 116 8.41 -17.25 0.13
C PRO A 116 8.95 -16.17 -0.81
N ASP A 117 9.01 -16.46 -2.12
CA ASP A 117 9.27 -15.43 -3.13
C ASP A 117 7.98 -14.61 -3.34
N LEU A 118 7.82 -13.55 -2.54
CA LEU A 118 6.63 -12.71 -2.59
C LEU A 118 6.60 -11.76 -3.80
N ILE A 119 7.75 -11.43 -4.37
CA ILE A 119 7.91 -10.34 -5.36
C ILE A 119 8.21 -10.89 -6.76
N GLY A 120 8.78 -12.08 -6.86
CA GLY A 120 9.13 -12.71 -8.12
C GLY A 120 7.97 -13.43 -8.80
N GLN A 121 8.28 -14.54 -9.47
CA GLN A 121 7.34 -15.24 -10.35
C GLN A 121 6.47 -16.27 -9.62
N GLN A 122 6.74 -16.53 -8.34
CA GLN A 122 5.95 -17.50 -7.57
C GLN A 122 4.52 -17.06 -7.41
N LYS A 123 3.61 -18.03 -7.56
CA LYS A 123 2.18 -17.76 -7.43
C LYS A 123 1.79 -17.88 -5.96
N ILE A 124 1.21 -16.80 -5.44
CA ILE A 124 0.62 -16.80 -4.10
C ILE A 124 -0.89 -16.77 -4.22
N ASP A 125 -1.52 -17.83 -3.71
CA ASP A 125 -2.96 -17.93 -3.59
C ASP A 125 -3.38 -17.66 -2.13
N ILE A 126 -4.40 -16.83 -1.94
CA ILE A 126 -4.96 -16.53 -0.61
C ILE A 126 -6.22 -17.36 -0.36
N TYR A 127 -6.31 -17.92 0.84
CA TYR A 127 -7.43 -18.71 1.32
C TYR A 127 -7.98 -18.12 2.62
N LEU A 128 -9.30 -18.00 2.70
CA LEU A 128 -10.01 -17.59 3.91
C LEU A 128 -10.51 -18.83 4.63
N VAL A 129 -10.11 -19.02 5.88
CA VAL A 129 -10.59 -20.12 6.74
C VAL A 129 -11.89 -19.67 7.40
N THR A 130 -12.99 -20.37 7.10
CA THR A 130 -14.33 -20.10 7.64
C THR A 130 -14.81 -21.29 8.49
N PRO A 131 -15.94 -21.20 9.23
CA PRO A 131 -16.37 -22.29 10.10
C PRO A 131 -16.60 -23.63 9.38
N ARG A 132 -16.95 -23.60 8.10
CA ARG A 132 -17.38 -24.79 7.34
C ARG A 132 -16.35 -25.26 6.32
N LYS A 133 -15.55 -24.35 5.78
CA LYS A 133 -14.62 -24.63 4.67
C LYS A 133 -13.59 -23.52 4.50
N THR A 134 -12.59 -23.79 3.68
CA THR A 134 -11.73 -22.75 3.13
C THR A 134 -12.33 -22.17 1.85
N ILE A 135 -12.16 -20.86 1.64
CA ILE A 135 -12.60 -20.16 0.44
C ILE A 135 -11.34 -19.62 -0.25
N LYS A 136 -11.05 -20.12 -1.46
CA LYS A 136 -9.98 -19.55 -2.29
C LYS A 136 -10.40 -18.17 -2.79
N CYS A 137 -9.61 -17.14 -2.49
CA CYS A 137 -9.83 -15.81 -3.04
C CYS A 137 -9.50 -15.78 -4.53
N LYS A 138 -10.30 -15.05 -5.31
CA LYS A 138 -9.87 -14.58 -6.62
C LYS A 138 -8.87 -13.44 -6.44
N MET A 139 -7.60 -13.69 -6.75
CA MET A 139 -6.56 -12.65 -6.67
C MET A 139 -6.87 -11.53 -7.67
N LEU A 140 -6.99 -10.30 -7.16
CA LEU A 140 -7.00 -9.10 -7.96
C LEU A 140 -5.57 -8.63 -8.09
N SER A 141 -5.03 -8.68 -9.31
CA SER A 141 -3.83 -7.91 -9.59
C SER A 141 -4.18 -6.44 -9.40
N HIS A 142 -3.35 -5.70 -8.66
CA HIS A 142 -3.37 -4.24 -8.77
C HIS A 142 -3.28 -3.90 -10.26
N PRO A 143 -4.18 -3.06 -10.79
CA PRO A 143 -4.06 -2.60 -12.17
C PRO A 143 -2.78 -1.77 -12.24
N THR A 144 -1.72 -2.38 -12.74
CA THR A 144 -0.47 -1.69 -13.04
C THR A 144 -0.67 -0.99 -14.39
N LEU A 145 -0.21 0.26 -14.53
CA LEU A 145 -0.52 1.11 -15.70
C LEU A 145 -0.08 0.48 -17.02
N ASP A 146 0.92 -0.39 -16.99
CA ASP A 146 1.40 -1.23 -18.10
C ASP A 146 0.38 -2.28 -18.59
N LYS A 147 -0.66 -2.59 -17.80
CA LYS A 147 -1.73 -3.53 -18.15
C LYS A 147 -3.04 -2.84 -18.52
N ILE A 148 -3.05 -1.51 -18.60
CA ILE A 148 -4.23 -0.71 -18.93
C ILE A 148 -4.04 -0.18 -20.37
N PRO A 149 -4.78 -0.70 -21.37
CA PRO A 149 -4.63 -0.33 -22.78
C PRO A 149 -4.69 1.18 -23.03
N GLU A 150 -5.52 1.90 -22.26
CA GLU A 150 -5.67 3.35 -22.34
C GLU A 150 -4.36 4.11 -22.07
N PHE A 151 -3.42 3.50 -21.32
CA PHE A 151 -2.14 4.09 -20.96
C PHE A 151 -0.95 3.63 -21.81
N GLU A 152 -1.12 2.63 -22.69
CA GLU A 152 -0.03 2.12 -23.55
C GLU A 152 0.57 3.20 -24.47
N LYS A 153 -0.25 4.17 -24.89
CA LYS A 153 0.18 5.29 -25.74
C LYS A 153 1.06 6.33 -25.03
N TYR A 154 1.19 6.26 -23.71
CA TYR A 154 1.97 7.21 -22.93
C TYR A 154 3.27 6.59 -22.45
N ARG A 155 4.38 7.33 -22.57
CA ARG A 155 5.64 6.96 -21.91
C ARG A 155 5.48 7.15 -20.41
N GLN A 156 5.79 6.11 -19.63
CA GLN A 156 5.69 6.17 -18.19
C GLN A 156 6.97 6.77 -17.58
N ALA A 157 6.82 7.77 -16.73
CA ALA A 157 7.91 8.30 -15.93
C ALA A 157 8.16 7.40 -14.72
N ILE A 158 9.41 7.03 -14.48
CA ILE A 158 9.81 6.29 -13.29
C ILE A 158 10.03 7.30 -12.16
N LYS A 159 9.32 7.11 -11.05
CA LYS A 159 9.53 7.91 -9.84
C LYS A 159 10.75 7.39 -9.10
N VAL A 160 11.77 8.22 -8.96
CA VAL A 160 12.94 7.95 -8.10
C VAL A 160 12.82 8.84 -6.87
N ASN A 161 12.82 8.24 -5.68
CA ASN A 161 12.78 8.98 -4.42
C ASN A 161 14.16 8.91 -3.77
N LYS A 162 14.96 9.96 -3.90
CA LYS A 162 16.14 10.17 -3.04
C LYS A 162 15.67 10.90 -1.78
N THR A 163 16.00 10.36 -0.60
CA THR A 163 15.63 10.98 0.67
C THR A 163 16.82 11.02 1.64
N TYR A 164 16.83 12.03 2.51
CA TYR A 164 17.76 12.15 3.63
C TYR A 164 16.95 12.61 4.86
N ASN A 165 17.01 11.85 5.96
CA ASN A 165 16.17 12.06 7.15
C ASN A 165 14.67 12.27 6.83
N GLY A 166 14.15 11.53 5.83
CA GLY A 166 12.75 11.62 5.39
C GLY A 166 12.44 12.81 4.46
N ILE A 167 13.39 13.71 4.21
CA ILE A 167 13.23 14.82 3.27
C ILE A 167 13.61 14.34 1.87
N ALA A 168 12.69 14.47 0.91
CA ALA A 168 12.98 14.19 -0.49
C ALA A 168 13.81 15.30 -1.12
N TYR A 169 14.82 14.94 -1.91
CA TYR A 169 15.69 15.90 -2.60
C TYR A 169 15.95 15.50 -4.06
N ASN A 170 16.42 16.45 -4.86
CA ASN A 170 16.79 16.27 -6.26
C ASN A 170 18.27 16.60 -6.48
N GLU A 171 18.70 16.58 -7.74
CA GLU A 171 20.09 16.86 -8.17
C GLU A 171 20.61 18.24 -7.74
N ASN A 172 19.74 19.18 -7.35
CA ASN A 172 20.16 20.50 -6.86
C ASN A 172 20.56 20.48 -5.39
N ALA A 173 20.29 19.41 -4.63
CA ALA A 173 20.67 19.32 -3.24
C ALA A 173 22.12 18.83 -3.12
N LYS A 174 22.96 19.61 -2.43
CA LYS A 174 24.40 19.35 -2.33
C LYS A 174 24.83 18.94 -0.93
N TYR A 175 24.26 19.53 0.11
CA TYR A 175 24.55 19.17 1.49
C TYR A 175 23.28 19.04 2.32
N ALA A 176 23.34 18.24 3.38
CA ALA A 176 22.35 18.21 4.45
C ALA A 176 23.01 18.65 5.76
N ILE A 177 22.32 19.51 6.51
CA ILE A 177 22.75 19.98 7.83
C ILE A 177 21.77 19.43 8.85
N THR A 178 22.23 18.54 9.73
CA THR A 178 21.45 18.05 10.87
C THR A 178 21.79 18.88 12.09
N TYR A 179 20.78 19.45 12.74
CA TYR A 179 20.94 20.35 13.89
C TYR A 179 19.78 20.20 14.87
N LYS A 180 19.92 20.78 16.06
CA LYS A 180 18.85 20.87 17.06
C LYS A 180 18.56 22.32 17.41
N ASP A 181 17.27 22.65 17.44
CA ASP A 181 16.72 23.90 17.97
C ASP A 181 15.82 23.62 19.19
N ALA A 182 15.06 24.63 19.64
CA ALA A 182 14.15 24.49 20.77
C ALA A 182 13.00 23.49 20.54
N GLU A 183 12.66 23.20 19.28
CA GLU A 183 11.56 22.30 18.91
C GLU A 183 12.04 20.86 18.67
N GLY A 184 13.34 20.65 18.47
CA GLY A 184 13.93 19.31 18.39
C GLY A 184 15.03 19.18 17.33
N VAL A 185 15.29 17.94 16.94
CA VAL A 185 16.29 17.62 15.89
C VAL A 185 15.66 17.83 14.52
N LYS A 186 16.34 18.60 13.68
CA LYS A 186 15.89 19.02 12.36
C LYS A 186 16.97 18.81 11.31
N THR A 187 16.56 18.83 10.06
CA THR A 187 17.45 18.75 8.89
C THR A 187 17.16 19.91 7.95
N ALA A 188 18.19 20.63 7.53
CA ALA A 188 18.13 21.60 6.44
C ALA A 188 18.88 21.07 5.22
N ILE A 189 18.41 21.42 4.02
CA ILE A 189 19.04 21.01 2.76
C ILE A 189 19.67 22.22 2.09
N VAL A 190 20.96 22.14 1.80
CA VAL A 190 21.69 23.19 1.09
C VAL A 190 21.73 22.84 -0.39
N ASP A 191 21.26 23.76 -1.23
CA ASP A 191 21.31 23.57 -2.67
C ASP A 191 22.69 23.90 -3.27
N ILE A 192 22.87 23.63 -4.57
CA ILE A 192 24.10 23.91 -5.31
C ILE A 192 24.50 25.39 -5.33
N PHE A 193 23.58 26.32 -5.05
CA PHE A 193 23.80 27.76 -4.98
C PHE A 193 24.07 28.25 -3.55
N GLY A 194 24.03 27.34 -2.57
CA GLY A 194 24.28 27.64 -1.16
C GLY A 194 23.03 28.02 -0.36
N PHE A 195 21.83 28.03 -0.96
CA PHE A 195 20.62 28.33 -0.19
C PHE A 195 20.27 27.19 0.75
N ILE A 196 20.02 27.54 2.01
CA ILE A 196 19.62 26.62 3.06
C ILE A 196 18.09 26.57 3.09
N ASN A 197 17.54 25.43 2.70
CA ASN A 197 16.11 25.16 2.56
C ASN A 197 15.57 24.31 3.72
N GLY A 198 14.25 24.33 3.91
CA GLY A 198 13.54 23.57 4.94
C GLY A 198 13.26 24.42 6.19
N GLU A 199 13.24 23.79 7.36
CA GLU A 199 12.91 24.46 8.64
C GLU A 199 14.03 25.32 9.21
N TRP A 200 14.90 25.88 8.37
CA TRP A 200 16.04 26.69 8.77
C TRP A 200 15.60 28.05 9.33
N ARG A 201 15.72 28.24 10.65
CA ARG A 201 15.28 29.47 11.34
C ARG A 201 16.41 30.43 11.68
N PHE A 202 17.63 30.16 11.21
CA PHE A 202 18.75 31.06 11.41
C PHE A 202 18.77 32.17 10.35
N ARG A 203 19.22 33.36 10.75
CA ARG A 203 19.13 34.58 9.92
C ARG A 203 19.89 34.46 8.59
N TYR A 204 21.01 33.75 8.59
CA TYR A 204 21.80 33.51 7.40
C TYR A 204 21.37 32.21 6.75
N ASN A 205 20.72 32.30 5.58
CA ASN A 205 20.19 31.17 4.82
C ASN A 205 20.93 30.95 3.50
N MET A 206 22.12 31.51 3.34
CA MET A 206 22.95 31.35 2.14
C MET A 206 24.41 31.14 2.54
N ILE A 207 24.99 30.04 2.07
CA ILE A 207 26.40 29.69 2.23
C ILE A 207 27.17 30.23 1.03
N PRO A 208 28.20 31.07 1.23
CA PRO A 208 29.04 31.56 0.15
C PRO A 208 29.72 30.43 -0.63
N ALA A 209 29.95 30.65 -1.93
CA ALA A 209 30.46 29.63 -2.84
C ALA A 209 31.83 29.05 -2.40
N GLU A 210 32.67 29.86 -1.78
CA GLU A 210 33.98 29.46 -1.22
C GLU A 210 33.86 28.41 -0.10
N HIS A 211 32.76 28.46 0.66
CA HIS A 211 32.47 27.50 1.73
C HIS A 211 31.73 26.27 1.21
N MET A 212 31.20 26.31 -0.02
CA MET A 212 30.45 25.20 -0.65
C MET A 212 31.35 24.20 -1.38
N LEU A 213 32.67 24.26 -1.21
CA LEU A 213 33.63 23.37 -1.88
C LEU A 213 33.78 22.00 -1.20
N SER A 214 33.50 21.92 0.09
CA SER A 214 33.60 20.69 0.88
C SER A 214 32.65 20.72 2.07
N VAL A 215 32.42 19.55 2.66
CA VAL A 215 31.69 19.43 3.93
C VAL A 215 32.34 20.28 5.03
N ASP A 216 33.68 20.32 5.08
CA ASP A 216 34.41 21.12 6.07
C ASP A 216 34.28 22.63 5.81
N GLY A 217 34.21 23.05 4.55
CA GLY A 217 33.91 24.45 4.20
C GLY A 217 32.55 24.90 4.73
N VAL A 218 31.53 24.04 4.61
CA VAL A 218 30.19 24.29 5.13
C VAL A 218 30.20 24.34 6.65
N ARG A 219 30.91 23.41 7.31
CA ARG A 219 31.08 23.44 8.78
C ARG A 219 31.76 24.73 9.24
N GLU A 220 32.79 25.18 8.51
CA GLU A 220 33.48 26.43 8.81
C GLU A 220 32.54 27.63 8.66
N PHE A 221 31.71 27.67 7.61
CA PHE A 221 30.68 28.71 7.45
C PHE A 221 29.71 28.74 8.64
N LEU A 222 29.21 27.59 9.08
CA LEU A 222 28.30 27.50 10.23
C LEU A 222 28.95 27.98 11.53
N ARG A 223 30.27 27.80 11.67
CA ARG A 223 31.06 28.30 12.79
C ARG A 223 31.22 29.82 12.73
N VAL A 224 31.68 30.38 11.60
CA VAL A 224 31.95 31.82 11.47
C VAL A 224 30.69 32.68 11.40
N SER A 225 29.60 32.14 10.84
CA SER A 225 28.29 32.80 10.83
C SER A 225 27.60 32.81 12.19
N ARG A 226 28.18 32.15 13.21
CA ARG A 226 27.59 31.95 14.54
C ARG A 226 26.27 31.18 14.53
N ALA A 227 25.97 30.47 13.44
CA ALA A 227 24.83 29.54 13.41
C ALA A 227 24.94 28.50 14.53
N ALA A 228 26.17 28.04 14.81
CA ALA A 228 26.47 27.10 15.89
C ALA A 228 26.23 27.65 17.32
N GLU A 229 26.07 28.97 17.49
CA GLU A 229 25.72 29.57 18.79
C GLU A 229 24.20 29.53 19.04
N ALA A 230 23.39 29.55 17.97
CA ALA A 230 21.93 29.49 18.04
C ALA A 230 21.37 28.07 17.85
N LEU A 231 22.12 27.21 17.16
CA LEU A 231 21.73 25.85 16.78
C LEU A 231 22.82 24.88 17.21
N GLN A 232 22.43 23.76 17.83
CA GLN A 232 23.36 22.67 18.09
C GLN A 232 23.53 21.86 16.81
N ILE A 233 24.63 22.05 16.08
CA ILE A 233 24.92 21.32 14.85
C ILE A 233 25.40 19.89 15.20
N TYR A 234 24.72 18.88 14.66
CA TYR A 234 25.10 17.47 14.82
C TYR A 234 25.94 16.95 13.66
N GLY A 235 25.66 17.41 12.44
CA GLY A 235 26.34 16.88 11.27
C GLY A 235 26.10 17.72 10.03
N VAL A 236 27.06 17.61 9.12
CA VAL A 236 26.95 18.07 7.73
C VAL A 236 27.37 16.89 6.87
N ASP A 237 26.50 16.49 5.95
CA ASP A 237 26.71 15.39 5.02
C ASP A 237 26.58 15.89 3.59
N GLN A 238 27.38 15.34 2.69
CA GLN A 238 27.26 15.59 1.25
C GLN A 238 26.21 14.65 0.66
N LEU A 239 25.33 15.21 -0.16
CA LEU A 239 24.29 14.47 -0.87
C LEU A 239 24.76 14.09 -2.28
N LEU A 240 24.28 12.95 -2.79
CA LEU A 240 24.67 12.33 -4.07
C LEU A 240 23.59 12.46 -5.14
#